data_AF-A0A2J6WXY1-F1
#
_entry.id   AF-A0A2J6WXY1-F1
#
_cell.length_a   1.000
_cell.length_b   1.000
_cell.length_c   1.000
_cell.angle_alpha   90.00
_cell.angle_beta   90.00
_cell.angle_gamma   90.00
#
_symmetry.space_group_name_H-M   'P 1'
#
loop_
_entity.id
_entity.type
_entity.pdbx_description
1 polymer ?
#
loop_
_entity_poly.entity_id
_entity_poly.type
_entity_poly.pdbx_seq_one_letter_code
_entity_poly.pdbx_strand_id
1 'polypeptide(L)'
;MFQEMVNGSIAVLTKPSAQTFEQHERDNLVWALIYAVIASMINGILAAITWPLRVGGIRAQLEAQGLASDVIDATLAQQGNVISLVLGGIFGTIIGSLVVWGLIYLLGRAFGGTGNFGELAWDISLFSSPLAVGQAIANAIPFIGFIISLGLTVYGVYLTYLAIQSGMNLPAQKALYVAIILFVIGIIFTCVTTGLLAVVTILSGGFAP
;
A
#
# COMPACT_ATOMS: atom_id res chain seq x y z
N MET A 1 -5.82 -22.93 -0.99
CA MET A 1 -5.19 -21.66 -1.41
C MET A 1 -5.81 -20.42 -0.77
N PHE A 2 -6.99 -19.92 -1.17
CA PHE A 2 -7.54 -18.68 -0.57
C PHE A 2 -7.73 -18.78 0.96
N GLN A 3 -8.32 -19.88 1.44
CA GLN A 3 -8.47 -20.12 2.88
C GLN A 3 -7.12 -20.17 3.61
N GLU A 4 -6.09 -20.73 2.99
CA GLU A 4 -4.73 -20.79 3.56
C GLU A 4 -4.13 -19.39 3.69
N MET A 5 -4.29 -18.55 2.66
CA MET A 5 -3.85 -17.16 2.70
C MET A 5 -4.55 -16.38 3.80
N VAL A 6 -5.87 -16.55 3.96
CA VAL A 6 -6.63 -15.88 5.03
C VAL A 6 -6.19 -16.37 6.40
N ASN A 7 -6.02 -17.68 6.59
CA ASN A 7 -5.52 -18.23 7.85
C ASN A 7 -4.09 -17.75 8.16
N GLY A 8 -3.22 -17.70 7.15
CA GLY A 8 -1.86 -17.15 7.25
C GLY A 8 -1.88 -15.67 7.61
N SER A 9 -2.71 -14.86 6.95
CA SER A 9 -2.95 -13.46 7.29
C SER A 9 -3.34 -13.30 8.75
N ILE A 10 -4.32 -14.07 9.23
CA ILE A 10 -4.75 -14.00 10.64
C ILE A 10 -3.58 -14.36 11.56
N ALA A 11 -2.82 -15.41 11.26
CA ALA A 11 -1.70 -15.84 12.07
C ALA A 11 -0.61 -14.75 12.16
N VAL A 12 -0.13 -14.24 11.02
CA VAL A 12 0.95 -13.22 11.00
C VAL A 12 0.50 -11.89 11.58
N LEU A 13 -0.79 -11.54 11.47
CA LEU A 13 -1.32 -10.29 12.02
C LEU A 13 -1.60 -10.35 13.52
N THR A 14 -1.87 -11.53 14.09
CA THR A 14 -2.23 -11.67 15.51
C THR A 14 -1.09 -12.17 16.38
N LYS A 15 -0.16 -12.95 15.80
CA LYS A 15 1.01 -13.52 16.49
C LYS A 15 2.25 -13.37 15.61
N PRO A 16 2.71 -12.14 15.34
CA PRO A 16 3.81 -11.90 14.42
C PRO A 16 5.14 -12.45 14.94
N SER A 17 5.76 -13.35 14.18
CA SER A 17 7.14 -13.80 14.38
C SER A 17 7.68 -14.39 13.08
N ALA A 18 9.00 -14.38 12.85
CA ALA A 18 9.60 -15.00 11.67
C ALA A 18 9.19 -16.48 11.52
N GLN A 19 9.13 -17.21 12.64
CA GLN A 19 8.65 -18.58 12.66
C GLN A 19 7.18 -18.72 12.21
N THR A 20 6.32 -17.76 12.56
CA THR A 20 4.92 -17.77 12.14
C THR A 20 4.77 -17.56 10.64
N PHE A 21 5.62 -16.72 10.05
CA PHE A 21 5.72 -16.56 8.59
C PHE A 21 6.18 -17.87 7.94
N GLU A 22 7.31 -18.43 8.37
CA GLU A 22 7.84 -19.71 7.86
C GLU A 22 6.81 -20.85 7.90
N GLN A 23 5.98 -20.92 8.96
CA GLN A 23 4.91 -21.92 9.07
C GLN A 23 3.82 -21.80 8.00
N HIS A 24 3.52 -20.58 7.56
CA HIS A 24 2.44 -20.28 6.61
C HIS A 24 2.96 -19.93 5.21
N GLU A 25 4.27 -19.92 5.03
CA GLU A 25 4.95 -19.61 3.78
C GLU A 25 4.66 -20.65 2.70
N ARG A 26 4.55 -20.17 1.45
CA ARG A 26 4.52 -21.00 0.24
C ARG A 26 5.29 -20.30 -0.87
N ASP A 27 6.03 -21.07 -1.66
CA ASP A 27 6.63 -20.56 -2.89
C ASP A 27 5.58 -20.47 -4.01
N ASN A 28 4.73 -19.44 -3.95
CA ASN A 28 3.65 -19.27 -4.92
C ASN A 28 3.33 -17.80 -5.23
N LEU A 29 4.11 -17.24 -6.16
CA LEU A 29 3.93 -15.87 -6.64
C LEU A 29 2.53 -15.60 -7.20
N VAL A 30 1.94 -16.56 -7.92
CA VAL A 30 0.64 -16.36 -8.58
C VAL A 30 -0.44 -16.07 -7.55
N TRP A 31 -0.48 -16.85 -6.46
CA TRP A 31 -1.46 -16.64 -5.39
C TRP A 31 -1.16 -15.41 -4.55
N ALA A 32 0.11 -15.04 -4.34
CA ALA A 32 0.47 -13.76 -3.73
C ALA A 32 -0.11 -12.58 -4.53
N LEU A 33 0.02 -12.62 -5.86
CA LEU A 33 -0.56 -11.61 -6.75
C LEU A 33 -2.09 -11.63 -6.75
N ILE A 34 -2.72 -12.81 -6.81
CA ILE A 34 -4.19 -12.92 -6.73
C ILE A 34 -4.70 -12.28 -5.44
N TYR A 35 -4.02 -12.50 -4.32
CA TYR A 35 -4.43 -11.95 -3.03
C TYR A 35 -4.27 -10.42 -2.97
N ALA A 36 -3.17 -9.88 -3.52
CA ALA A 36 -3.00 -8.44 -3.68
C ALA A 36 -4.08 -7.83 -4.59
N VAL A 37 -4.45 -8.51 -5.68
CA VAL A 37 -5.53 -8.09 -6.58
C VAL A 37 -6.87 -8.07 -5.85
N ILE A 38 -7.20 -9.09 -5.07
CA ILE A 38 -8.44 -9.13 -4.26
C ILE A 38 -8.49 -7.91 -3.32
N ALA A 39 -7.40 -7.60 -2.63
CA ALA A 39 -7.34 -6.42 -1.77
C ALA A 39 -7.50 -5.11 -2.57
N SER A 40 -6.88 -5.00 -3.76
CA SER A 40 -7.04 -3.82 -4.63
C SER A 40 -8.48 -3.64 -5.11
N MET A 41 -9.19 -4.74 -5.41
CA MET A 41 -10.60 -4.72 -5.79
C MET A 41 -11.48 -4.24 -4.63
N ILE A 42 -11.24 -4.77 -3.41
CA ILE A 42 -11.92 -4.31 -2.20
C ILE A 42 -11.69 -2.81 -1.99
N ASN A 43 -10.44 -2.36 -2.09
CA ASN A 43 -10.09 -0.95 -1.96
C ASN A 43 -10.75 -0.08 -3.04
N GLY A 44 -10.84 -0.56 -4.27
CA GLY A 44 -11.55 0.12 -5.35
C GLY A 44 -13.04 0.29 -5.06
N ILE A 45 -13.69 -0.75 -4.53
CA ILE A 45 -15.10 -0.69 -4.10
C ILE A 45 -15.28 0.28 -2.94
N LEU A 46 -14.40 0.24 -1.94
CA LEU A 46 -14.42 1.18 -0.81
C LEU A 46 -14.22 2.63 -1.28
N ALA A 47 -13.31 2.86 -2.23
CA ALA A 47 -13.11 4.17 -2.84
C ALA A 47 -14.36 4.65 -3.58
N ALA A 48 -15.05 3.76 -4.31
CA ALA A 48 -16.31 4.08 -4.99
C ALA A 48 -17.43 4.45 -4.02
N ILE A 49 -17.59 3.69 -2.94
CA ILE A 49 -18.62 3.93 -1.92
C ILE A 49 -18.35 5.25 -1.16
N THR A 50 -17.08 5.53 -0.86
CA THR A 50 -16.69 6.74 -0.11
C THR A 50 -16.54 7.98 -0.99
N TRP A 51 -16.65 7.84 -2.31
CA TRP A 51 -16.48 8.94 -3.26
C TRP A 51 -17.41 10.13 -3.01
N PRO A 52 -18.74 9.95 -2.85
CA PRO A 52 -19.64 11.09 -2.63
C PRO A 52 -19.33 11.83 -1.32
N LEU A 53 -18.93 11.10 -0.28
CA LEU A 53 -18.55 11.67 1.01
C LEU A 53 -17.28 12.54 0.88
N ARG A 54 -16.27 12.04 0.15
CA ARG A 54 -15.03 12.77 -0.12
C ARG A 54 -15.29 14.05 -0.92
N VAL A 55 -16.07 13.94 -2.00
CA VAL A 55 -16.44 15.09 -2.85
C VAL A 55 -17.22 16.14 -2.05
N GLY A 56 -18.17 15.70 -1.21
CA GLY A 56 -18.90 16.61 -0.33
C GLY A 56 -17.98 17.35 0.66
N GLY A 57 -17.01 16.65 1.25
CA GLY A 57 -16.01 17.25 2.14
C GLY A 57 -15.11 18.27 1.43
N ILE A 58 -14.61 17.95 0.25
CA ILE A 58 -13.80 18.87 -0.56
C ILE A 58 -14.60 20.10 -0.94
N ARG A 59 -15.84 19.92 -1.42
CA ARG A 59 -16.73 21.03 -1.77
C ARG A 59 -16.94 21.97 -0.58
N ALA A 60 -17.29 21.44 0.59
CA ALA A 60 -17.49 22.25 1.80
C ALA A 60 -16.22 23.02 2.19
N GLN A 61 -15.04 22.41 2.02
CA GLN A 61 -13.76 23.07 2.29
C GLN A 61 -13.48 24.20 1.29
N LEU A 62 -13.75 24.00 0.01
CA LEU A 62 -13.55 25.02 -1.03
C LEU A 62 -14.55 26.18 -0.89
N GLU A 63 -15.81 25.89 -0.56
CA GLU A 63 -16.84 26.89 -0.25
C GLU A 63 -16.43 27.73 0.97
N ALA A 64 -15.86 27.10 2.01
CA ALA A 64 -15.34 27.80 3.19
C ALA A 64 -14.11 28.69 2.88
N GLN A 65 -13.39 28.42 1.79
CA GLN A 65 -12.31 29.27 1.28
C GLN A 65 -12.81 30.43 0.41
N GLY A 66 -14.12 30.55 0.19
CA GLY A 66 -14.74 31.63 -0.58
C GLY A 66 -14.55 31.50 -2.09
N LEU A 67 -14.24 30.30 -2.59
CA LEU A 67 -14.07 30.04 -4.02
C LEU A 67 -15.41 30.12 -4.75
N ALA A 68 -15.38 30.65 -5.97
CA ALA A 68 -16.55 30.71 -6.83
C ALA A 68 -16.98 29.30 -7.29
N SER A 69 -18.27 29.11 -7.51
CA SER A 69 -18.87 27.79 -7.80
C SER A 69 -18.35 27.16 -9.09
N ASP A 70 -17.99 27.97 -10.08
CA ASP A 70 -17.39 27.56 -11.33
C ASP A 70 -15.99 26.95 -11.13
N VAL A 71 -15.18 27.53 -10.25
CA VAL A 71 -13.85 26.99 -9.87
C VAL A 71 -14.00 25.68 -9.09
N ILE A 72 -15.03 25.59 -8.23
CA ILE A 72 -15.32 24.38 -7.46
C ILE A 72 -15.70 23.22 -8.40
N ASP A 73 -16.61 23.46 -9.35
CA ASP A 73 -17.06 22.43 -10.29
C ASP A 73 -15.91 21.98 -11.21
N ALA A 74 -15.06 22.91 -11.66
CA ALA A 74 -13.85 22.59 -12.41
C ALA A 74 -12.85 21.74 -11.59
N THR A 75 -12.66 22.06 -10.31
CA THR A 75 -11.79 21.32 -9.40
C THR A 75 -12.31 19.91 -9.14
N LEU A 76 -13.62 19.76 -8.95
CA LEU A 76 -14.25 18.45 -8.74
C LEU A 76 -14.21 17.60 -10.02
N ALA A 77 -14.30 18.21 -11.20
CA ALA A 77 -14.14 17.50 -12.47
C ALA A 77 -12.73 16.92 -12.66
N GLN A 78 -11.69 17.56 -12.08
CA GLN A 78 -10.31 17.05 -12.12
C GLN A 78 -10.04 15.87 -11.18
N GLN A 79 -10.91 15.59 -10.21
CA GLN A 79 -10.75 14.45 -9.29
C GLN A 79 -10.83 13.08 -10.02
N GLY A 80 -11.29 13.06 -11.29
CA GLY A 80 -11.31 11.87 -12.13
C GLY A 80 -12.53 10.98 -11.88
N ASN A 81 -12.72 9.99 -12.76
CA ASN A 81 -13.81 9.02 -12.62
C ASN A 81 -13.36 7.86 -11.73
N VAL A 82 -14.22 7.46 -10.80
CA VAL A 82 -14.06 6.28 -9.94
C VAL A 82 -13.71 5.02 -10.75
N ILE A 83 -14.26 4.86 -11.95
CA ILE A 83 -13.95 3.72 -12.83
C ILE A 83 -12.46 3.71 -13.22
N SER A 84 -11.89 4.87 -13.56
CA SER A 84 -10.47 5.00 -13.89
C SER A 84 -9.59 4.72 -12.68
N LEU A 85 -10.01 5.14 -11.48
CA LEU A 85 -9.32 4.86 -10.22
C LEU A 85 -9.30 3.36 -9.89
N VAL A 86 -10.42 2.66 -10.10
CA VAL A 86 -10.51 1.21 -9.83
C VAL A 86 -9.67 0.41 -10.83
N LEU A 87 -9.84 0.65 -12.13
CA LEU A 87 -9.11 -0.08 -13.17
C LEU A 87 -7.61 0.22 -13.13
N GLY A 88 -7.24 1.49 -12.97
CA GLY A 88 -5.85 1.90 -12.78
C GLY A 88 -5.24 1.31 -11.51
N GLY A 89 -6.05 1.19 -10.45
CA GLY A 89 -5.65 0.61 -9.17
C GLY A 89 -5.24 -0.87 -9.25
N ILE A 90 -5.94 -1.69 -10.05
CA ILE A 90 -5.62 -3.11 -10.18
C ILE A 90 -4.26 -3.32 -10.87
N PHE A 91 -4.08 -2.74 -12.06
CA PHE A 91 -2.80 -2.85 -12.78
C PHE A 91 -1.66 -2.19 -12.03
N GLY A 92 -1.93 -1.03 -11.42
CA GLY A 92 -0.97 -0.34 -10.56
C GLY A 92 -0.57 -1.17 -9.35
N THR A 93 -1.50 -1.93 -8.76
CA THR A 93 -1.19 -2.84 -7.64
C THR A 93 -0.30 -3.98 -8.12
N ILE A 94 -0.61 -4.64 -9.24
CA ILE A 94 0.22 -5.75 -9.74
C ILE A 94 1.64 -5.28 -10.03
N ILE A 95 1.79 -4.20 -10.81
CA ILE A 95 3.09 -3.67 -11.20
C ILE A 95 3.83 -3.16 -9.96
N GLY A 96 3.16 -2.38 -9.11
CA GLY A 96 3.73 -1.83 -7.89
C GLY A 96 4.19 -2.90 -6.92
N SER A 97 3.37 -3.94 -6.70
CA SER A 97 3.72 -5.10 -5.87
C SER A 97 4.94 -5.82 -6.42
N LEU A 98 5.00 -6.11 -7.73
CA LEU A 98 6.16 -6.77 -8.33
C LEU A 98 7.44 -5.95 -8.22
N VAL A 99 7.36 -4.63 -8.40
CA VAL A 99 8.51 -3.73 -8.25
C VAL A 99 8.98 -3.71 -6.80
N VAL A 100 8.07 -3.53 -5.84
CA VAL A 100 8.41 -3.47 -4.41
C VAL A 100 8.97 -4.82 -3.94
N TRP A 101 8.28 -5.93 -4.20
CA TRP A 101 8.75 -7.26 -3.84
C TRP A 101 10.08 -7.58 -4.53
N GLY A 102 10.26 -7.16 -5.78
CA GLY A 102 11.50 -7.31 -6.53
C GLY A 102 12.66 -6.57 -5.89
N LEU A 103 12.45 -5.32 -5.47
CA LEU A 103 13.46 -4.54 -4.75
C LEU A 103 13.84 -5.19 -3.41
N ILE A 104 12.83 -5.64 -2.66
CA ILE A 104 13.06 -6.32 -1.37
C ILE A 104 13.85 -7.61 -1.61
N TYR A 105 13.49 -8.40 -2.62
CA TYR A 105 14.18 -9.62 -2.99
C TYR A 105 15.63 -9.37 -3.36
N LEU A 106 15.88 -8.40 -4.26
CA LEU A 106 17.24 -8.07 -4.71
C LEU A 106 18.11 -7.58 -3.55
N LEU A 107 17.57 -6.73 -2.68
CA LEU A 107 18.29 -6.31 -1.47
C LEU A 107 18.54 -7.51 -0.54
N GLY A 108 17.52 -8.32 -0.27
CA GLY A 108 17.69 -9.53 0.54
C GLY A 108 18.80 -10.46 0.01
N ARG A 109 18.86 -10.66 -1.32
CA ARG A 109 19.92 -11.43 -1.98
C ARG A 109 21.29 -10.77 -1.84
N ALA A 110 21.37 -9.44 -1.98
CA ALA A 110 22.61 -8.68 -1.80
C ALA A 110 23.18 -8.81 -0.37
N PHE A 111 22.32 -8.99 0.64
CA PHE A 111 22.72 -9.24 2.03
C PHE A 111 22.95 -10.74 2.35
N GLY A 112 22.91 -11.61 1.34
CA GLY A 112 23.19 -13.04 1.46
C GLY A 112 21.98 -13.92 1.76
N GLY A 113 20.77 -13.44 1.45
CA GLY A 113 19.54 -14.22 1.61
C GLY A 113 19.44 -15.36 0.60
N THR A 114 18.80 -16.46 1.01
CA THR A 114 18.69 -17.69 0.21
C THR A 114 17.27 -18.02 -0.24
N GLY A 115 16.26 -17.28 0.23
CA GLY A 115 14.87 -17.53 -0.11
C GLY A 115 14.51 -17.26 -1.57
N ASN A 116 13.32 -17.73 -1.96
CA ASN A 116 12.78 -17.61 -3.29
C ASN A 116 11.88 -16.36 -3.44
N PHE A 117 11.73 -15.89 -4.67
CA PHE A 117 10.90 -14.71 -4.93
C PHE A 117 9.42 -14.94 -4.60
N GLY A 118 8.90 -16.16 -4.86
CA GLY A 118 7.52 -16.50 -4.56
C GLY A 118 7.24 -16.62 -3.06
N GLU A 119 8.20 -17.12 -2.28
CA GLU A 119 8.15 -17.18 -0.80
C GLU A 119 8.03 -15.78 -0.20
N LEU A 120 8.96 -14.87 -0.57
CA LEU A 120 8.92 -13.48 -0.12
C LEU A 120 7.63 -12.76 -0.53
N ALA A 121 7.21 -12.93 -1.79
CA ALA A 121 5.98 -12.32 -2.29
C ALA A 121 4.75 -12.81 -1.51
N TRP A 122 4.70 -14.11 -1.23
CA TRP A 122 3.65 -14.73 -0.44
C TRP A 122 3.62 -14.14 0.98
N ASP A 123 4.74 -14.18 1.69
CA ASP A 123 4.88 -13.65 3.05
C ASP A 123 4.47 -12.18 3.14
N ILE A 124 4.92 -11.35 2.21
CA ILE A 124 4.52 -9.94 2.18
C ILE A 124 3.02 -9.81 1.94
N SER A 125 2.47 -10.57 0.99
CA SER A 125 1.04 -10.48 0.64
C SER A 125 0.12 -10.89 1.79
N LEU A 126 0.56 -11.78 2.70
CA LEU A 126 -0.20 -12.22 3.87
C LEU A 126 -0.58 -11.06 4.78
N PHE A 127 0.25 -10.03 4.90
CA PHE A 127 -0.09 -8.87 5.71
C PHE A 127 -0.40 -7.63 4.86
N SER A 128 0.29 -7.40 3.74
CA SER A 128 0.13 -6.16 2.97
C SER A 128 -1.29 -6.01 2.43
N SER A 129 -1.89 -7.12 2.00
CA SER A 129 -3.25 -7.15 1.45
C SER A 129 -4.31 -6.78 2.50
N PRO A 130 -4.39 -7.46 3.66
CA PRO A 130 -5.33 -7.06 4.72
C PRO A 130 -5.00 -5.71 5.35
N LEU A 131 -3.72 -5.32 5.48
CA LEU A 131 -3.37 -3.98 5.95
C LEU A 131 -3.85 -2.91 4.97
N ALA A 132 -3.72 -3.11 3.66
CA ALA A 132 -4.20 -2.15 2.67
C ALA A 132 -5.72 -1.94 2.77
N VAL A 133 -6.48 -3.01 2.99
CA VAL A 133 -7.93 -2.91 3.26
C VAL A 133 -8.20 -2.19 4.57
N GLY A 134 -7.48 -2.54 5.63
CA GLY A 134 -7.57 -1.85 6.93
C GLY A 134 -7.25 -0.36 6.84
N GLN A 135 -6.26 0.01 6.02
CA GLN A 135 -5.90 1.40 5.75
C GLN A 135 -6.98 2.13 4.97
N ALA A 136 -7.58 1.50 3.95
CA ALA A 136 -8.69 2.08 3.21
C ALA A 136 -9.90 2.38 4.12
N ILE A 137 -10.21 1.44 5.02
CA ILE A 137 -11.28 1.62 6.03
C ILE A 137 -10.92 2.72 7.02
N ALA A 138 -9.69 2.75 7.53
CA ALA A 138 -9.23 3.78 8.46
C ALA A 138 -9.35 5.18 7.86
N ASN A 139 -8.95 5.34 6.60
CA ASN A 139 -9.02 6.62 5.87
C ASN A 139 -10.46 7.07 5.57
N ALA A 140 -11.44 6.17 5.61
CA ALA A 140 -12.85 6.52 5.45
C ALA A 140 -13.43 7.20 6.72
N ILE A 141 -12.78 7.04 7.88
CA ILE A 141 -13.24 7.58 9.16
C ILE A 141 -12.50 8.90 9.46
N PRO A 142 -13.19 10.06 9.45
CA PRO A 142 -12.55 11.34 9.78
C PRO A 142 -12.09 11.38 11.24
N PHE A 143 -11.03 12.16 11.52
CA PHE A 143 -10.39 12.39 12.83
C PHE A 143 -9.68 11.18 13.48
N ILE A 144 -10.34 10.02 13.56
CA ILE A 144 -9.75 8.80 14.17
C ILE A 144 -8.86 8.06 13.15
N GLY A 145 -9.14 8.21 11.86
CA GLY A 145 -8.43 7.55 10.78
C GLY A 145 -6.92 7.79 10.79
N PHE A 146 -6.47 9.00 11.18
CA PHE A 146 -5.03 9.33 11.21
C PHE A 146 -4.24 8.48 12.22
N ILE A 147 -4.76 8.33 13.44
CA ILE A 147 -4.07 7.56 14.50
C ILE A 147 -4.04 6.08 14.13
N ILE A 148 -5.16 5.55 13.62
CA ILE A 148 -5.24 4.16 13.16
C ILE A 148 -4.28 3.95 11.98
N SER A 149 -4.27 4.86 11.01
CA SER A 149 -3.42 4.78 9.83
C SER A 149 -1.93 4.81 10.19
N LEU A 150 -1.53 5.66 11.13
CA LEU A 150 -0.17 5.71 11.64
C LEU A 150 0.21 4.39 12.33
N GLY A 151 -0.66 3.87 13.20
CA GLY A 151 -0.44 2.59 13.89
C GLY A 151 -0.31 1.41 12.91
N LEU A 152 -1.20 1.33 11.91
CA LEU A 152 -1.15 0.32 10.86
C LEU A 152 0.12 0.43 9.99
N THR A 153 0.60 1.65 9.73
CA THR A 153 1.83 1.87 8.95
C THR A 153 3.06 1.41 9.73
N VAL A 154 3.18 1.79 11.00
CA VAL A 154 4.28 1.34 11.88
C VAL A 154 4.26 -0.19 12.01
N TYR A 155 3.06 -0.76 12.20
CA TYR A 155 2.90 -2.21 12.26
C TYR A 155 3.30 -2.89 10.95
N GLY A 156 2.93 -2.32 9.79
CA GLY A 156 3.32 -2.81 8.48
C GLY A 156 4.84 -2.81 8.25
N VAL A 157 5.58 -1.80 8.75
CA VAL A 157 7.05 -1.79 8.70
C VAL A 157 7.64 -2.94 9.52
N TYR A 158 7.11 -3.18 10.72
CA TYR A 158 7.52 -4.31 11.56
C TYR A 158 7.26 -5.67 10.90
N LEU A 159 6.08 -5.86 10.31
CA LEU A 159 5.76 -7.10 9.58
C LEU A 159 6.62 -7.28 8.33
N THR A 160 6.96 -6.19 7.63
CA THR A 160 7.88 -6.23 6.49
C THR A 160 9.25 -6.73 6.92
N TYR A 161 9.75 -6.26 8.07
CA TYR A 161 11.00 -6.76 8.65
C TYR A 161 10.95 -8.28 8.91
N LEU A 162 9.86 -8.78 9.53
CA LEU A 162 9.71 -10.22 9.79
C LEU A 162 9.59 -11.04 8.51
N ALA A 163 8.84 -10.57 7.52
CA ALA A 163 8.69 -11.22 6.22
C ALA A 163 10.01 -11.27 5.43
N ILE A 164 10.86 -10.24 5.55
CA ILE A 164 12.22 -10.27 4.98
C ILE A 164 13.08 -11.29 5.71
N GLN A 165 12.93 -11.38 7.03
CA GLN A 165 13.69 -12.32 7.84
C GLN A 165 13.38 -13.77 7.45
N SER A 166 12.09 -14.15 7.41
CA SER A 166 11.62 -15.48 7.01
C SER A 166 11.85 -15.72 5.51
N GLY A 167 11.25 -14.90 4.67
CA GLY A 167 11.20 -15.10 3.21
C GLY A 167 12.53 -14.97 2.49
N MET A 168 13.56 -14.39 3.13
CA MET A 168 14.93 -14.42 2.62
C MET A 168 15.87 -15.31 3.43
N ASN A 169 15.38 -15.99 4.47
CA ASN A 169 16.17 -16.80 5.40
C ASN A 169 17.38 -16.04 5.97
N LEU A 170 17.17 -14.77 6.30
CA LEU A 170 18.22 -13.88 6.79
C LEU A 170 18.25 -13.87 8.32
N PRO A 171 19.43 -13.78 8.96
CA PRO A 171 19.50 -13.49 10.37
C PRO A 171 18.91 -12.10 10.64
N ALA A 172 18.25 -11.95 11.80
CA ALA A 172 17.54 -10.74 12.23
C ALA A 172 18.30 -9.44 11.95
N GLN A 173 19.61 -9.40 12.26
CA GLN A 173 20.43 -8.20 12.05
C GLN A 173 20.53 -7.79 10.57
N LYS A 174 20.65 -8.75 9.65
CA LYS A 174 20.74 -8.44 8.21
C LYS A 174 19.37 -8.06 7.64
N ALA A 175 18.32 -8.75 8.07
CA ALA A 175 16.94 -8.40 7.70
C ALA A 175 16.59 -6.97 8.15
N LEU A 176 17.07 -6.55 9.33
CA LEU A 176 16.90 -5.19 9.83
C LEU A 176 17.57 -4.16 8.91
N TYR A 177 18.80 -4.41 8.44
CA TYR A 177 19.46 -3.49 7.49
C TYR A 177 18.68 -3.35 6.19
N VAL A 178 18.19 -4.47 5.64
CA VAL A 178 17.35 -4.46 4.44
C VAL A 178 16.08 -3.64 4.68
N ALA A 179 15.38 -3.86 5.81
CA ALA A 179 14.16 -3.14 6.16
C ALA A 179 14.40 -1.62 6.33
N ILE A 180 15.49 -1.22 6.98
CA ILE A 180 15.84 0.20 7.14
C ILE A 180 16.15 0.85 5.78
N ILE A 181 16.94 0.18 4.93
CA ILE A 181 17.26 0.69 3.59
C ILE A 181 15.98 0.87 2.78
N LEU A 182 15.08 -0.11 2.80
CA LEU A 182 13.78 -0.04 2.13
C LEU A 182 12.92 1.10 2.66
N PHE A 183 12.91 1.32 3.98
CA PHE A 183 12.17 2.43 4.59
C PHE A 183 12.69 3.78 4.10
N VAL A 184 14.02 3.97 4.06
CA VAL A 184 14.64 5.20 3.53
C VAL A 184 14.34 5.38 2.04
N ILE A 185 14.47 4.32 1.23
CA ILE A 185 14.10 4.34 -0.19
C ILE A 185 12.63 4.71 -0.36
N GLY A 186 11.73 4.14 0.45
CA GLY A 186 10.30 4.43 0.42
C GLY A 186 9.98 5.88 0.74
N ILE A 187 10.66 6.48 1.74
CA ILE A 187 10.53 7.91 2.05
C ILE A 187 10.99 8.75 0.86
N ILE A 188 12.20 8.50 0.34
CA ILE A 188 12.74 9.26 -0.79
C ILE A 188 11.82 9.14 -2.01
N PHE A 189 11.37 7.93 -2.33
CA PHE A 189 10.46 7.69 -3.44
C PHE A 189 9.15 8.47 -3.28
N THR A 190 8.56 8.46 -2.08
CA THR A 190 7.33 9.21 -1.79
C THR A 190 7.55 10.72 -1.90
N CYS A 191 8.66 11.25 -1.37
CA CYS A 191 9.00 12.67 -1.49
C CYS A 191 9.24 13.09 -2.95
N VAL A 192 9.97 12.28 -3.72
CA VAL A 192 10.29 12.58 -5.13
C VAL A 192 9.04 12.52 -6.00
N THR A 193 8.21 11.48 -5.83
CA THR A 193 6.99 11.32 -6.63
C THR A 193 5.94 12.40 -6.32
N THR A 194 5.73 12.75 -5.04
CA THR A 194 4.82 13.84 -4.67
C THR A 194 5.34 15.20 -5.12
N GLY A 195 6.64 15.47 -5.00
CA GLY A 195 7.26 16.68 -5.54
C GLY A 195 7.15 16.79 -7.05
N LEU A 196 7.40 15.70 -7.78
CA LEU A 196 7.28 15.67 -9.25
C LEU A 196 5.83 15.82 -9.70
N LEU A 197 4.87 15.17 -9.02
CA LEU A 197 3.45 15.35 -9.26
C LEU A 197 3.05 16.82 -9.07
N ALA A 198 3.48 17.46 -7.98
CA ALA A 198 3.21 18.89 -7.75
C ALA A 198 3.81 19.79 -8.83
N VAL A 199 4.98 19.45 -9.38
CA VAL A 199 5.57 20.19 -10.52
C VAL A 199 4.74 19.97 -11.80
N VAL A 200 4.38 18.73 -12.12
CA VAL A 200 3.57 18.40 -13.32
C VAL A 200 2.20 19.07 -13.26
N THR A 201 1.45 18.82 -12.19
CA THR A 201 0.76 19.85 -11.39
C THR A 201 0.63 21.25 -11.97
N ILE A 202 1.64 22.03 -11.62
CA ILE A 202 1.78 23.45 -11.92
C ILE A 202 1.99 23.66 -13.42
N LEU A 203 2.79 22.81 -14.08
CA LEU A 203 3.13 22.93 -15.49
C LEU A 203 1.97 22.59 -16.45
N SER A 204 1.03 21.74 -16.03
CA SER A 204 -0.17 21.40 -16.81
C SER A 204 -1.30 22.42 -16.66
N GLY A 205 -1.04 23.55 -15.98
CA GLY A 205 -2.03 24.61 -15.78
C GLY A 205 -3.00 24.36 -14.63
N GLY A 206 -2.68 23.44 -13.71
CA GLY A 206 -3.51 23.13 -12.53
C GLY A 206 -3.69 24.26 -11.52
N PHE A 207 -2.99 25.39 -11.71
CA PHE A 207 -3.20 26.65 -11.00
C PHE A 207 -2.95 27.83 -11.97
N ALA A 208 -3.90 28.11 -12.85
CA ALA A 208 -4.07 29.47 -13.36
C ALA A 208 -5.12 30.16 -12.46
N PRO A 209 -4.90 31.42 -12.02
CA PRO A 209 -5.76 32.11 -11.06
C PRO A 209 -7.21 32.27 -11.53
#